data_AF-A0A1G1XWX1-F1
#
_entry.id   AF-A0A1G1XWX1-F1
#
_cell.length_a   1.000
_cell.length_b   1.000
_cell.length_c   1.000
_cell.angle_alpha   90.00
_cell.angle_beta   90.00
_cell.angle_gamma   90.00
#
_symmetry.space_group_name_H-M   'P 1'
#
loop_
_entity.id
_entity.type
_entity.pdbx_description
1 polymer ?
#
loop_
_entity_poly.entity_id
_entity_poly.type
_entity_poly.pdbx_seq_one_letter_code
_entity_poly.pdbx_strand_id
1 'polypeptide(L)' 'MTTITISVDNEIEQQFRKYAQEIYEGKKGFLGDAITQAMKEWLEQKKQQNLAEQAITQWKKGHKLGKLLYTKREELYGR' A
#
# COMPACT_ATOMS: atom_id res chain seq x y z
N MET A 1 9.95 19.97 -4.10
CA MET A 1 10.23 19.06 -5.23
C MET A 1 11.69 18.67 -5.08
N THR A 2 11.99 17.38 -4.94
CA THR A 2 13.35 16.88 -4.69
C THR A 2 13.79 16.10 -5.92
N THR A 3 15.02 16.31 -6.38
CA THR A 3 15.57 15.57 -7.53
C THR A 3 16.29 14.33 -7.02
N ILE A 4 15.98 13.18 -7.62
CA ILE A 4 16.63 11.90 -7.35
C ILE A 4 17.16 11.35 -8.66
N THR A 5 18.41 10.88 -8.63
CA THR A 5 19.03 10.19 -9.77
C THR A 5 19.06 8.71 -9.41
N ILE A 6 18.44 7.87 -10.23
CA ILE A 6 18.36 6.43 -10.03
C ILE A 6 18.76 5.72 -11.31
N SER A 7 19.41 4.57 -11.18
CA SER A 7 19.62 3.64 -12.28
C SER A 7 18.53 2.59 -12.24
N VAL A 8 17.88 2.39 -13.38
CA VAL A 8 16.80 1.42 -13.54
C VAL A 8 17.08 0.61 -14.80
N ASP A 9 16.57 -0.61 -14.83
CA ASP A 9 16.66 -1.44 -16.03
C ASP A 9 15.98 -0.75 -17.22
N ASN A 10 16.62 -0.82 -18.38
CA ASN A 10 16.22 -0.05 -19.56
C ASN A 10 14.90 -0.56 -20.16
N GLU A 11 14.61 -1.86 -20.07
CA GLU A 11 13.34 -2.42 -20.53
C GLU A 11 12.21 -2.00 -19.59
N ILE A 12 12.47 -1.97 -18.28
CA ILE A 12 11.50 -1.51 -17.28
C ILE A 12 11.18 -0.02 -17.46
N GLU A 13 12.18 0.83 -17.69
CA GLU A 13 11.97 2.26 -17.92
C GLU A 13 11.07 2.51 -19.13
N GLN A 14 11.33 1.83 -20.24
CA GLN A 14 10.57 2.00 -21.47
C GLN A 14 9.11 1.57 -21.30
N GLN A 15 8.87 0.44 -20.62
CA GLN A 15 7.51 -0.01 -20.33
C GLN A 15 6.79 0.97 -19.41
N PHE A 16 7.44 1.41 -18.33
CA PHE A 16 6.88 2.37 -17.39
C PHE A 16 6.51 3.69 -18.08
N ARG A 17 7.39 4.20 -18.93
CA ARG A 17 7.18 5.43 -19.69
C ARG A 17 5.98 5.33 -20.63
N LYS A 18 5.82 4.18 -21.31
CA LYS A 18 4.68 3.93 -22.19
C LYS A 18 3.36 3.96 -21.42
N TYR A 19 3.26 3.20 -20.32
CA TYR A 19 2.07 3.19 -19.48
C TYR A 19 1.76 4.56 -18.86
N ALA A 20 2.79 5.25 -18.37
CA ALA A 20 2.63 6.59 -17.81
C ALA A 20 2.13 7.58 -18.87
N GLN A 21 2.58 7.46 -20.12
CA GLN A 21 2.10 8.31 -21.21
C GLN A 21 0.62 8.05 -21.52
N GLU A 22 0.18 6.79 -21.51
CA GLU A 22 -1.23 6.40 -21.74
C GLU A 22 -2.15 6.90 -20.62
N ILE A 23 -1.74 6.78 -19.35
CA ILE A 23 -2.55 7.18 -18.19
C ILE A 23 -2.67 8.70 -18.06
N TYR A 24 -1.57 9.43 -18.29
CA TYR A 24 -1.49 10.87 -18.07
C TYR A 24 -1.61 11.70 -19.36
N GLU A 25 -2.01 11.06 -20.47
CA GLU A 25 -2.25 11.69 -21.78
C GLU A 25 -1.05 12.52 -22.31
N GLY A 26 0.18 12.12 -21.94
CA GLY A 26 1.40 12.82 -22.36
C GLY A 26 1.56 14.26 -21.85
N LYS A 27 0.86 14.67 -20.78
CA LYS A 27 1.02 16.01 -20.18
C LYS A 27 2.47 16.24 -19.70
N LYS A 28 2.95 17.48 -19.80
CA LYS A 28 4.31 17.85 -19.36
C LYS A 28 4.48 17.50 -17.88
N GLY A 29 5.50 16.68 -17.56
CA GLY A 29 5.78 16.24 -16.19
C GLY A 29 5.20 14.88 -15.80
N PHE A 30 4.50 14.19 -16.72
CA PHE A 30 3.82 12.92 -16.43
C PHE A 30 4.69 11.85 -15.77
N LEU A 31 5.97 11.74 -16.16
CA LEU A 31 6.92 10.80 -15.56
C LEU A 31 7.15 11.07 -14.06
N GLY A 32 7.26 12.35 -13.67
CA GLY A 32 7.45 12.74 -12.28
C GLY A 32 6.22 12.42 -11.44
N ASP A 33 5.03 12.67 -11.99
CA ASP A 33 3.76 12.35 -11.33
C ASP A 33 3.57 10.84 -11.18
N ALA A 34 3.88 10.08 -12.24
CA ALA A 34 3.82 8.61 -12.22
C ALA A 34 4.80 8.01 -11.20
N ILE A 35 6.05 8.51 -11.14
CA ILE A 35 7.04 8.05 -10.15
C ILE A 35 6.57 8.37 -8.73
N THR A 36 6.04 9.59 -8.51
CA THR A 36 5.52 9.99 -7.19
C THR A 36 4.36 9.10 -6.75
N GLN A 37 3.46 8.77 -7.68
CA GLN A 37 2.33 7.88 -7.41
C GLN A 37 2.79 6.45 -7.10
N ALA A 38 3.70 5.90 -7.91
CA ALA A 38 4.28 4.57 -7.68
C ALA A 38 4.98 4.48 -6.30
N MET A 39 5.71 5.52 -5.90
CA MET A 39 6.33 5.58 -4.57
C MET A 39 5.30 5.60 -3.44
N LYS A 40 4.20 6.35 -3.59
CA LYS A 40 3.11 6.36 -2.59
C LYS A 40 2.48 4.98 -2.46
N GLU A 41 2.12 4.36 -3.57
CA GLU A 41 1.50 3.02 -3.57
C GLU A 41 2.41 1.98 -2.94
N TRP A 42 3.71 2.02 -3.25
CA TRP A 42 4.69 1.13 -2.62
C TRP A 42 4.78 1.33 -1.10
N LEU A 43 4.79 2.59 -0.63
CA LEU A 43 4.79 2.89 0.81
C LEU A 43 3.51 2.41 1.51
N GLU A 44 2.35 2.61 0.89
CA GLU A 44 1.07 2.14 1.42
C GLU A 44 1.02 0.62 1.52
N GLN A 45 1.45 -0.09 0.47
CA GLN A 45 1.54 -1.55 0.49
C GLN A 45 2.46 -2.04 1.60
N LYS A 46 3.64 -1.42 1.78
CA LYS A 46 4.57 -1.79 2.86
C LYS A 46 4.02 -1.51 4.24
N LYS A 47 3.29 -0.40 4.41
CA LYS A 47 2.61 -0.09 5.67
C LYS A 47 1.54 -1.13 6.00
N GLN A 48 0.74 -1.54 5.01
CA GLN A 48 -0.28 -2.57 5.19
C GLN A 48 0.33 -3.94 5.52
N GLN A 49 1.42 -4.33 4.83
CA GLN A 49 2.15 -5.57 5.13
C GLN A 49 2.68 -5.59 6.57
N ASN A 50 3.28 -4.48 7.02
CA ASN A 50 3.80 -4.37 8.38
C ASN A 50 2.68 -4.42 9.43
N LEU A 51 1.54 -3.74 9.18
CA LEU A 51 0.35 -3.84 10.04
C LEU A 51 -0.17 -5.27 10.13
N ALA A 52 -0.22 -6.00 9.01
CA ALA A 52 -0.66 -7.39 8.98
C ALA A 52 0.30 -8.30 9.77
N GLU A 53 1.61 -8.16 9.58
CA GLU A 53 2.62 -8.90 10.33
C GLU A 53 2.58 -8.59 11.83
N GLN A 54 2.37 -7.33 12.20
CA GLN A 54 2.19 -6.92 13.58
C GLN A 54 0.91 -7.50 14.19
N ALA A 55 -0.21 -7.46 13.47
CA ALA A 55 -1.48 -8.05 13.92
C ALA A 55 -1.35 -9.56 14.14
N ILE A 56 -0.71 -10.28 13.21
CA ILE A 56 -0.41 -11.72 13.35
C ILE A 56 0.51 -11.96 14.54
N THR A 57 1.53 -11.11 14.73
CA THR A 57 2.46 -11.22 15.87
C THR A 57 1.75 -11.00 17.19
N GLN A 58 0.86 -10.00 17.30
CA GLN A 58 0.07 -9.74 18.50
C GLN A 58 -0.93 -10.88 18.77
N TRP A 59 -1.52 -11.44 17.72
CA TRP A 59 -2.38 -12.62 17.82
C TRP A 59 -1.60 -13.84 18.33
N LYS A 60 -0.42 -14.12 17.76
CA LYS A 60 0.48 -15.20 18.21
C LYS A 60 1.00 -15.00 19.63
N LYS A 61 1.23 -13.76 20.04
CA LYS A 61 1.63 -13.42 21.43
C LYS A 61 0.52 -13.72 22.45
N GLY A 62 -0.65 -14.19 22.00
CA GLY A 62 -1.67 -14.73 22.89
C GLY A 62 -2.18 -13.67 23.85
N HIS A 63 -2.35 -12.44 23.37
CA HIS A 63 -3.03 -11.43 24.16
C HIS A 63 -4.38 -12.01 24.57
N LYS A 64 -4.62 -12.10 25.88
CA LYS A 64 -5.92 -12.47 26.44
C LYS A 64 -6.91 -11.39 26.02
N LEU A 65 -7.53 -11.56 24.85
CA LEU A 65 -8.84 -11.01 24.60
C LEU A 65 -9.65 -11.43 25.84
N GLY A 66 -10.18 -10.46 26.57
CA GLY A 66 -10.95 -10.73 27.78
C GLY A 66 -12.07 -11.75 27.51
N LYS A 67 -12.82 -12.13 28.53
CA LYS A 67 -13.97 -13.03 28.32
C LYS A 67 -14.82 -12.48 27.16
N LEU A 68 -15.10 -13.33 26.18
CA LEU A 68 -16.03 -13.00 25.09
C LEU A 68 -17.34 -12.54 25.75
N LEU A 69 -17.64 -11.24 25.63
CA LEU A 69 -18.82 -10.64 26.26
C LEU A 69 -20.12 -11.11 25.59
N TYR A 70 -20.00 -11.73 24.41
CA TYR A 70 -21.10 -12.16 23.56
C TYR A 70 -20.73 -13.47 22.89
N THR A 71 -21.66 -14.43 22.88
CA THR A 71 -21.44 -15.75 22.24
C THR A 71 -22.17 -15.83 20.91
N LYS A 72 -23.28 -15.10 20.75
CA LYS A 72 -24.06 -15.05 19.52
C LYS A 72 -23.92 -13.69 18.84
N ARG A 73 -23.87 -13.71 17.50
CA ARG A 73 -23.81 -12.51 16.66
C ARG A 73 -24.97 -11.54 16.89
N GLU A 74 -26.13 -12.08 17.27
CA GLU A 74 -27.36 -11.33 17.60
C GLU A 74 -27.20 -10.44 18.84
N GLU A 75 -26.34 -10.82 19.80
CA GLU A 75 -26.08 -10.04 21.02
C GLU A 75 -25.15 -8.85 20.76
N LEU A 76 -24.40 -8.87 19.65
CA LEU A 76 -23.43 -7.83 19.28
C LEU A 76 -24.10 -6.61 18.61
N TYR A 77 -25.25 -6.84 17.97
CA TYR A 77 -26.04 -5.82 17.29
C TYR A 77 -27.44 -5.86 17.89
N GLY A 78 -27.56 -5.42 19.14
CA GLY A 78 -28.87 -5.27 19.78
C GLY A 78 -29.76 -4.36 18.95
N ARG A 79 -30.88 -4.92 18.47
CA ARG A 79 -32.11 -4.14 18.31
C ARG A 79 -32.93 -4.30 19.57
#